data_AF-X0WC93-F1
#
_entry.id   AF-X0WC93-F1
#
_cell.length_a   1.000
_cell.length_b   1.000
_cell.length_c   1.000
_cell.angle_alpha   90.00
_cell.angle_beta   90.00
_cell.angle_gamma   90.00
#
_symmetry.space_group_name_H-M   'P 1'
#
loop_
_entity.id
_entity.type
_entity.pdbx_description
1 polymer ?
#
loop_
_entity_poly.entity_id
_entity_poly.type
_entity_poly.pdbx_seq_one_letter_code
_entity_poly.pdbx_strand_id
1 'polypeptide(L)'
;NRNGDVSALESVSDRITTAAQLCAFADVDLTVWEITKQVVNKWESPNKDATRQLFQVKVWLKRKVPERVEKAIEAVLARLEKHRPQYGKEPKRKRSRDPHMLEFSPFDMHIGMLAWREETGDDYDLSIAERTLAGAVADLLGIAKNYPVESFLFPVGSDWFHVENLRGETVRGTPQDTDGRWAKIFEVGYMACVNAVDAMREVAPVRVLWVGGNHDWTTSWYLVRCLKSHYREVAGVTVTCQPTPRHYVEYGATLLGLTHGDEEKHV
;
A
#
# COMPACT_ATOMS: atom_id res chain seq x y z
N ASN A 1 26.97 -0.06 5.58
CA ASN A 1 25.94 -0.26 6.62
C ASN A 1 24.77 -1.00 5.98
N ARG A 2 24.17 -1.99 6.64
CA ARG A 2 23.41 -3.11 6.00
C ARG A 2 22.18 -2.74 5.15
N ASN A 3 21.64 -1.52 5.16
CA ASN A 3 20.38 -1.17 4.49
C ASN A 3 20.38 0.07 3.58
N GLY A 4 21.50 0.71 3.27
CA GLY A 4 21.53 1.88 2.34
C GLY A 4 20.81 3.15 2.83
N ASP A 5 20.00 3.08 3.87
CA ASP A 5 19.17 4.18 4.41
C ASP A 5 19.93 5.18 5.31
N VAL A 6 21.19 4.91 5.62
CA VAL A 6 22.03 5.77 6.47
C VAL A 6 23.40 5.94 5.83
N SER A 7 23.89 7.18 5.84
CA SER A 7 25.19 7.55 5.29
C SER A 7 25.92 8.51 6.23
N ALA A 8 27.24 8.61 6.07
CA ALA A 8 28.05 9.58 6.77
C ALA A 8 29.05 10.20 5.80
N LEU A 9 29.16 11.52 5.85
CA LEU A 9 30.09 12.30 5.04
C LEU A 9 31.07 13.02 5.95
N GLU A 10 32.30 13.13 5.50
CA GLU A 10 33.36 13.87 6.17
C GLU A 10 34.17 14.66 5.16
N SER A 11 34.49 15.90 5.50
CA SER A 11 35.49 16.69 4.80
C SER A 11 36.42 17.36 5.79
N VAL A 12 37.72 17.36 5.47
CA VAL A 12 38.73 18.18 6.13
C VAL A 12 39.30 19.12 5.08
N SER A 13 38.94 20.40 5.14
CA SER A 13 39.40 21.40 4.17
C SER A 13 39.31 22.82 4.73
N ASP A 14 39.88 23.77 4.01
CA ASP A 14 39.69 25.20 4.28
C ASP A 14 38.51 25.81 3.51
N ARG A 15 37.84 25.04 2.63
CA ARG A 15 36.77 25.51 1.73
C ARG A 15 35.38 25.10 2.18
N ILE A 16 35.24 23.91 2.78
CA ILE A 16 33.97 23.38 3.27
C ILE A 16 33.91 23.63 4.77
N THR A 17 33.10 24.61 5.16
CA THR A 17 33.02 25.09 6.55
C THR A 17 31.67 24.83 7.19
N THR A 18 30.69 24.33 6.40
CA THR A 18 29.33 24.06 6.86
C THR A 18 28.82 22.71 6.34
N ALA A 19 27.83 22.13 7.03
CA ALA A 19 27.16 20.91 6.58
C ALA A 19 26.46 21.09 5.21
N ALA A 20 25.85 22.24 4.96
CA ALA A 20 25.20 22.54 3.68
C ALA A 20 26.19 22.52 2.50
N GLN A 21 27.38 23.10 2.69
CA GLN A 21 28.46 23.04 1.68
C GLN A 21 28.96 21.60 1.48
N LEU A 22 29.08 20.81 2.55
CA LEU A 22 29.48 19.41 2.44
C LEU A 22 28.43 18.59 1.67
N CYS A 23 27.14 18.77 1.99
CA CYS A 23 26.04 18.13 1.28
C CYS A 23 26.01 18.52 -0.20
N ALA A 24 26.15 19.81 -0.53
CA ALA A 24 26.19 20.28 -1.90
C ALA A 24 27.42 19.75 -2.66
N PHE A 25 28.59 19.71 -2.02
CA PHE A 25 29.81 19.17 -2.62
C PHE A 25 29.71 17.67 -2.90
N ALA A 26 29.05 16.92 -2.02
CA ALA A 26 28.83 15.49 -2.16
C ALA A 26 27.54 15.14 -2.94
N ASP A 27 26.88 16.12 -3.56
CA ASP A 27 25.65 15.97 -4.34
C ASP A 27 24.51 15.26 -3.56
N VAL A 28 24.36 15.62 -2.29
CA VAL A 28 23.30 15.07 -1.43
C VAL A 28 21.99 15.83 -1.64
N ASP A 29 20.99 15.11 -2.15
CA ASP A 29 19.62 15.60 -2.21
C ASP A 29 18.95 15.62 -0.82
N LEU A 30 18.83 16.81 -0.24
CA LEU A 30 18.16 17.02 1.05
C LEU A 30 16.63 16.92 0.99
N THR A 31 16.04 16.70 -0.18
CA THR A 31 14.62 16.30 -0.29
C THR A 31 14.45 14.84 0.10
N VAL A 32 15.40 13.97 -0.24
CA VAL A 32 15.43 12.53 0.07
C VAL A 32 16.06 12.26 1.43
N TRP A 33 17.13 12.97 1.76
CA TRP A 33 17.92 12.74 2.98
C TRP A 33 17.66 13.81 4.04
N GLU A 34 17.60 13.40 5.30
CA GLU A 34 17.63 14.27 6.46
C GLU A 34 19.00 14.19 7.16
N ILE A 35 19.50 15.34 7.63
CA ILE A 35 20.68 15.40 8.48
C ILE A 35 20.24 15.07 9.90
N THR A 36 20.71 13.94 10.42
CA THR A 36 20.40 13.49 11.79
C THR A 36 21.41 14.00 12.81
N LYS A 37 22.65 14.25 12.36
CA LYS A 37 23.72 14.79 13.19
C LYS A 37 24.73 15.54 12.33
N GLN A 38 25.31 16.60 12.88
CA GLN A 38 26.44 17.30 12.28
C GLN A 38 27.50 17.67 13.32
N VAL A 39 28.76 17.70 12.92
CA VAL A 39 29.90 18.18 13.72
C VAL A 39 30.75 19.08 12.84
N VAL A 40 31.11 20.26 13.35
CA VAL A 40 32.02 21.20 12.68
C VAL A 40 33.13 21.55 13.66
N ASN A 41 34.34 21.10 13.37
CA ASN A 41 35.54 21.45 14.12
C ASN A 41 36.36 22.44 13.30
N LYS A 42 37.12 23.29 13.99
CA LYS A 42 37.99 24.31 13.40
C LYS A 42 39.33 24.33 14.13
N TRP A 43 40.43 24.36 13.40
CA TRP A 43 41.77 24.56 13.97
C TRP A 43 42.68 25.31 13.00
N GLU A 44 43.78 25.82 13.51
CA GLU A 44 44.83 26.45 12.70
C GLU A 44 45.96 25.44 12.49
N SER A 45 46.42 25.32 11.23
CA SER A 45 47.56 24.49 10.87
C SER A 45 48.72 25.40 10.46
N PRO A 46 49.90 25.28 11.08
CA PRO A 46 51.07 26.03 10.66
C PRO A 46 51.55 25.52 9.30
N ASN A 47 51.67 26.42 8.32
CA ASN A 47 52.32 26.16 7.04
C ASN A 47 53.59 27.02 6.94
N LYS A 48 54.53 26.65 6.06
CA LYS A 48 55.87 27.27 5.98
C LYS A 48 55.86 28.81 5.87
N ASP A 49 54.81 29.38 5.27
CA ASP A 49 54.73 30.82 4.99
C ASP A 49 53.55 31.55 5.66
N ALA A 50 52.57 30.83 6.24
CA ALA A 50 51.40 31.41 6.92
C ALA A 50 50.61 30.38 7.75
N THR A 51 49.82 30.81 8.73
CA THR A 51 48.81 29.96 9.38
C THR A 51 47.61 29.76 8.47
N ARG A 52 47.17 28.51 8.29
CA ARG A 52 45.97 28.19 7.50
C ARG A 52 44.88 27.64 8.41
N GLN A 53 43.70 28.25 8.37
CA GLN A 53 42.54 27.76 9.08
C GLN A 53 41.95 26.56 8.34
N LEU A 54 41.76 25.44 9.04
CA LEU A 54 41.11 24.24 8.55
C LEU A 54 39.82 23.98 9.30
N PHE A 55 38.88 23.35 8.59
CA PHE A 55 37.63 22.87 9.13
C PHE A 55 37.53 21.36 8.92
N GLN A 56 36.97 20.66 9.90
CA GLN A 56 36.45 19.31 9.72
C GLN A 56 34.94 19.36 9.86
N VAL A 57 34.24 19.03 8.78
CA VAL A 57 32.78 18.94 8.77
C VAL A 57 32.40 17.47 8.64
N LYS A 58 31.59 16.97 9.57
CA LYS A 58 31.02 15.62 9.54
C LYS A 58 29.50 15.72 9.55
N VAL A 59 28.84 14.96 8.69
CA VAL A 59 27.38 14.91 8.59
C VAL A 59 26.93 13.46 8.57
N TRP A 60 25.93 13.13 9.38
CA TRP A 60 25.26 11.83 9.36
C TRP A 60 23.86 12.02 8.78
N LEU A 61 23.55 11.22 7.79
CA LEU A 61 22.35 11.30 6.97
C LEU A 61 21.49 10.06 7.18
N LYS A 62 20.18 10.25 7.15
CA LYS A 62 19.19 9.19 7.10
C LYS A 62 18.19 9.49 5.98
N ARG A 63 17.73 8.48 5.24
CA ARG A 63 16.67 8.70 4.25
C ARG A 63 15.34 8.99 4.95
N LYS A 64 14.60 9.97 4.45
CA LYS A 64 13.26 10.32 4.97
C LYS A 64 12.25 9.20 4.67
N VAL A 65 12.31 8.66 3.47
CA VAL A 65 11.58 7.46 3.07
C VAL A 65 12.61 6.34 2.90
N PRO A 66 12.43 5.17 3.57
CA PRO A 66 13.33 4.05 3.37
C PRO A 66 13.39 3.64 1.90
N GLU A 67 14.58 3.34 1.37
CA GLU A 67 14.79 3.01 -0.05
C GLU A 67 13.87 1.87 -0.51
N ARG A 68 13.62 0.90 0.36
CA ARG A 68 12.72 -0.23 0.09
C ARG A 68 11.27 0.19 -0.18
N VAL A 69 10.81 1.29 0.42
CA VAL A 69 9.46 1.83 0.20
C VAL A 69 9.41 2.52 -1.15
N GLU A 70 10.44 3.31 -1.49
CA GLU A 70 10.54 3.92 -2.82
C GLU A 70 10.56 2.85 -3.91
N LYS A 71 11.38 1.82 -3.77
CA LYS A 71 11.41 0.67 -4.70
C LYS A 71 10.07 -0.06 -4.79
N ALA A 72 9.32 -0.12 -3.70
CA ALA A 72 7.96 -0.68 -3.70
C ALA A 72 7.02 0.15 -4.58
N ILE A 73 7.04 1.47 -4.38
CA ILE A 73 6.23 2.41 -5.14
C ILE A 73 6.60 2.32 -6.63
N GLU A 74 7.90 2.29 -6.95
CA GLU A 74 8.38 2.11 -8.32
C GLU A 74 7.89 0.79 -8.94
N ALA A 75 7.93 -0.32 -8.19
CA ALA A 75 7.44 -1.61 -8.66
C ALA A 75 5.93 -1.60 -8.94
N VAL A 76 5.13 -1.01 -8.03
CA VAL A 76 3.69 -0.80 -8.22
C VAL A 76 3.44 0.05 -9.46
N LEU A 77 4.14 1.17 -9.62
CA LEU A 77 4.01 2.05 -10.79
C LEU A 77 4.40 1.34 -12.10
N ALA A 78 5.48 0.56 -12.10
CA ALA A 78 5.91 -0.19 -13.28
C ALA A 78 4.90 -1.27 -13.66
N ARG A 79 4.33 -1.96 -12.68
CA ARG A 79 3.31 -2.98 -12.90
C ARG A 79 1.99 -2.37 -13.35
N LEU A 80 1.65 -1.19 -12.84
CA LEU A 80 0.54 -0.37 -13.30
C LEU A 80 0.70 0.11 -14.74
N GLU A 81 1.90 0.57 -15.12
CA GLU A 81 2.18 0.96 -16.50
C GLU A 81 2.07 -0.23 -17.47
N LYS A 82 2.47 -1.43 -17.02
CA LYS A 82 2.27 -2.68 -17.78
C LYS A 82 0.79 -3.10 -17.79
N HIS A 83 0.10 -2.99 -16.67
CA HIS A 83 -1.34 -3.23 -16.50
C HIS A 83 -2.12 -1.95 -16.81
N ARG A 84 -1.97 -1.45 -18.05
CA ARG A 84 -2.82 -0.39 -18.62
C ARG A 84 -3.91 -1.01 -19.48
N PRO A 85 -4.92 -1.70 -18.92
CA PRO A 85 -6.04 -2.15 -19.71
C PRO A 85 -6.70 -0.91 -20.33
N GLN A 86 -6.95 -0.98 -21.63
CA GLN A 86 -7.79 0.02 -22.27
C GLN A 86 -9.22 -0.24 -21.82
N TYR A 87 -9.64 0.49 -20.78
CA TYR A 87 -11.00 0.40 -20.29
C TYR A 87 -11.96 0.88 -21.37
N GLY A 88 -12.74 -0.06 -21.91
CA GLY A 88 -13.81 0.23 -22.84
C GLY A 88 -14.97 1.00 -22.18
N LYS A 89 -16.05 1.18 -22.93
CA LYS A 89 -17.30 1.78 -22.40
C LYS A 89 -17.79 1.05 -21.16
N GLU A 90 -18.63 1.72 -20.39
CA GLU A 90 -19.30 1.12 -19.23
C GLU A 90 -19.98 -0.20 -19.63
N PRO A 91 -19.91 -1.23 -18.76
CA PRO A 91 -20.59 -2.49 -18.99
C PRO A 91 -22.09 -2.25 -19.18
N LYS A 92 -22.67 -2.81 -20.25
CA LYS A 92 -24.08 -2.60 -20.54
C LYS A 92 -24.93 -3.35 -19.53
N ARG A 93 -25.61 -2.62 -18.64
CA ARG A 93 -26.65 -3.17 -17.76
C ARG A 93 -27.78 -3.74 -18.61
N LYS A 94 -28.11 -5.02 -18.44
CA LYS A 94 -29.36 -5.58 -18.97
C LYS A 94 -30.49 -5.05 -18.11
N ARG A 95 -31.43 -4.30 -18.71
CA ARG A 95 -32.65 -3.91 -18.00
C ARG A 95 -33.40 -5.17 -17.59
N SER A 96 -33.61 -5.35 -16.30
CA SER A 96 -34.34 -6.47 -15.72
C SER A 96 -35.49 -5.95 -14.87
N ARG A 97 -36.56 -6.75 -14.76
CA ARG A 97 -37.64 -6.50 -13.79
C ARG A 97 -37.29 -6.98 -12.38
N ASP A 98 -36.20 -7.73 -12.27
CA ASP A 98 -35.72 -8.34 -11.05
C ASP A 98 -34.20 -8.12 -10.93
N PRO A 99 -33.72 -6.87 -10.87
CA PRO A 99 -32.28 -6.58 -10.85
C PRO A 99 -31.65 -7.03 -9.53
N HIS A 100 -30.40 -7.49 -9.61
CA HIS A 100 -29.64 -7.93 -8.43
C HIS A 100 -28.34 -7.12 -8.29
N MET A 101 -28.03 -6.72 -7.06
CA MET A 101 -26.69 -6.30 -6.66
C MET A 101 -26.02 -7.45 -5.94
N LEU A 102 -24.80 -7.79 -6.35
CA LEU A 102 -23.99 -8.81 -5.70
C LEU A 102 -22.96 -8.13 -4.81
N GLU A 103 -22.94 -8.49 -3.53
CA GLU A 103 -21.87 -8.13 -2.62
C GLU A 103 -20.76 -9.19 -2.69
N PHE A 104 -19.53 -8.75 -2.89
CA PHE A 104 -18.34 -9.58 -2.76
C PHE A 104 -17.46 -9.00 -1.67
N SER A 105 -17.47 -9.62 -0.49
CA SER A 105 -16.72 -9.16 0.67
C SER A 105 -15.69 -10.21 1.10
N PRO A 106 -14.52 -10.29 0.43
CA PRO A 106 -13.41 -11.13 0.86
C PRO A 106 -12.70 -10.48 2.06
N PHE A 107 -13.33 -10.59 3.24
CA PHE A 107 -12.74 -10.19 4.52
C PHE A 107 -11.69 -11.21 4.98
N ASP A 108 -10.78 -10.80 5.86
CA ASP A 108 -9.74 -11.64 6.47
C ASP A 108 -8.84 -12.36 5.44
N MET A 109 -8.58 -11.69 4.31
CA MET A 109 -7.67 -12.21 3.29
C MET A 109 -6.23 -12.28 3.78
N HIS A 110 -5.84 -11.44 4.73
CA HIS A 110 -4.50 -11.41 5.33
C HIS A 110 -3.36 -11.58 4.30
N ILE A 111 -3.41 -10.82 3.21
CA ILE A 111 -2.37 -10.88 2.18
C ILE A 111 -1.04 -10.53 2.84
N GLY A 112 -0.07 -11.43 2.69
CA GLY A 112 1.25 -11.34 3.32
C GLY A 112 1.41 -12.18 4.58
N MET A 113 0.40 -12.91 5.05
CA MET A 113 0.53 -13.92 6.09
C MET A 113 1.43 -15.07 5.61
N LEU A 114 2.26 -15.57 6.52
CA LEU A 114 2.95 -16.84 6.38
C LEU A 114 2.32 -17.86 7.33
N ALA A 115 1.71 -18.90 6.78
CA ALA A 115 1.29 -20.07 7.54
C ALA A 115 2.06 -21.29 7.05
N TRP A 116 2.60 -22.05 8.00
CA TRP A 116 3.31 -23.28 7.72
C TRP A 116 2.43 -24.47 8.11
N ARG A 117 2.18 -25.38 7.18
CA ARG A 117 1.28 -26.53 7.36
C ARG A 117 1.61 -27.37 8.60
N GLU A 118 2.89 -27.62 8.85
CA GLU A 118 3.33 -28.45 9.97
C GLU A 118 2.99 -27.83 11.34
N GLU A 119 2.83 -26.51 11.40
CA GLU A 119 2.47 -25.77 12.62
C GLU A 119 0.95 -25.51 12.71
N THR A 120 0.34 -25.10 11.60
CA THR A 120 -1.02 -24.54 11.58
C THR A 120 -2.06 -25.44 10.92
N GLY A 121 -1.63 -26.53 10.28
CA GLY A 121 -2.47 -27.46 9.54
C GLY A 121 -2.57 -27.17 8.04
N ASP A 122 -2.35 -25.92 7.63
CA ASP A 122 -2.44 -25.47 6.24
C ASP A 122 -1.28 -24.52 5.87
N ASP A 123 -0.99 -24.46 4.56
CA ASP A 123 -0.03 -23.49 4.04
C ASP A 123 -0.76 -22.21 3.64
N TYR A 124 -0.15 -21.07 3.93
CA TYR A 124 -0.60 -19.77 3.43
C TYR A 124 0.61 -18.90 3.09
N ASP A 125 0.61 -18.35 1.89
CA ASP A 125 1.65 -17.49 1.36
C ASP A 125 1.04 -16.51 0.35
N LEU A 126 1.83 -15.58 -0.19
CA LEU A 126 1.34 -14.60 -1.16
C LEU A 126 0.74 -15.23 -2.42
N SER A 127 1.30 -16.34 -2.89
CA SER A 127 0.82 -17.01 -4.10
C SER A 127 -0.49 -17.74 -3.86
N ILE A 128 -0.67 -18.32 -2.66
CA ILE A 128 -1.93 -18.91 -2.21
C ILE A 128 -2.99 -17.83 -2.08
N ALA A 129 -2.69 -16.70 -1.45
CA ALA A 129 -3.61 -15.58 -1.30
C ALA A 129 -4.14 -15.06 -2.66
N GLU A 130 -3.25 -14.87 -3.65
CA GLU A 130 -3.64 -14.47 -5.01
C GLU A 130 -4.57 -15.49 -5.68
N ARG A 131 -4.25 -16.78 -5.60
CA ARG A 131 -5.07 -17.85 -6.19
C ARG A 131 -6.42 -17.98 -5.49
N THR A 132 -6.45 -17.85 -4.17
CA THR A 132 -7.68 -17.90 -3.37
C THR A 132 -8.64 -16.78 -3.78
N LEU A 133 -8.15 -15.54 -3.87
CA LEU A 133 -9.00 -14.42 -4.30
C LEU A 133 -9.48 -14.61 -5.76
N ALA A 134 -8.57 -14.99 -6.66
CA ALA A 134 -8.94 -15.21 -8.06
C ALA A 134 -9.99 -16.32 -8.23
N GLY A 135 -9.87 -17.40 -7.45
CA GLY A 135 -10.86 -18.48 -7.39
C GLY A 135 -12.21 -17.99 -6.85
N ALA A 136 -12.22 -17.25 -5.75
CA ALA A 136 -13.44 -16.70 -5.16
C ALA A 136 -14.17 -15.74 -6.12
N VAL A 137 -13.41 -14.90 -6.86
CA VAL A 137 -13.97 -14.04 -7.91
C VAL A 137 -14.56 -14.88 -9.04
N ALA A 138 -13.86 -15.93 -9.49
CA ALA A 138 -14.37 -16.80 -10.55
C ALA A 138 -15.67 -17.52 -10.14
N ASP A 139 -15.74 -17.99 -8.88
CA ASP A 139 -16.93 -18.63 -8.32
C ASP A 139 -18.10 -17.64 -8.21
N LEU A 140 -17.84 -16.43 -7.70
CA LEU A 140 -18.83 -15.34 -7.67
C LEU A 140 -19.37 -15.05 -9.06
N LEU A 141 -18.50 -14.90 -10.07
CA LEU A 141 -18.92 -14.65 -11.45
C LEU A 141 -19.65 -15.86 -12.07
N GLY A 142 -19.34 -17.07 -11.62
CA GLY A 142 -20.09 -18.29 -11.93
C GLY A 142 -21.53 -18.21 -11.42
N ILE A 143 -21.71 -17.81 -10.16
CA ILE A 143 -23.02 -17.59 -9.53
C ILE A 143 -23.76 -16.45 -10.24
N ALA A 144 -23.07 -15.34 -10.53
CA ALA A 144 -23.61 -14.15 -11.16
C ALA A 144 -24.31 -14.45 -12.50
N LYS A 145 -23.87 -15.47 -13.25
CA LYS A 145 -24.49 -15.88 -14.52
C LYS A 145 -25.97 -16.26 -14.38
N ASN A 146 -26.39 -16.70 -13.20
CA ASN A 146 -27.77 -17.12 -12.94
C ASN A 146 -28.70 -15.95 -12.59
N TYR A 147 -28.16 -14.74 -12.41
CA TYR A 147 -28.91 -13.56 -12.01
C TYR A 147 -28.72 -12.41 -13.01
N PRO A 148 -29.73 -11.55 -13.19
CA PRO A 148 -29.57 -10.30 -13.93
C PRO A 148 -28.85 -9.26 -13.04
N VAL A 149 -27.53 -9.42 -12.90
CA VAL A 149 -26.68 -8.55 -12.09
C VAL A 149 -26.60 -7.16 -12.71
N GLU A 150 -26.96 -6.13 -11.94
CA GLU A 150 -26.87 -4.73 -12.37
C GLU A 150 -25.71 -3.95 -11.75
N SER A 151 -25.16 -4.44 -10.65
CA SER A 151 -23.97 -3.87 -10.01
C SER A 151 -23.31 -4.82 -9.02
N PHE A 152 -22.05 -4.58 -8.72
CA PHE A 152 -21.32 -5.19 -7.62
C PHE A 152 -21.06 -4.19 -6.50
N LEU A 153 -21.16 -4.66 -5.26
CA LEU A 153 -20.63 -3.99 -4.08
C LEU A 153 -19.37 -4.73 -3.64
N PHE A 154 -18.24 -4.04 -3.57
CA PHE A 154 -16.95 -4.63 -3.20
C PHE A 154 -16.33 -3.89 -2.01
N PRO A 155 -16.60 -4.35 -0.78
CA PRO A 155 -15.85 -3.93 0.40
C PRO A 155 -14.40 -4.37 0.32
N VAL A 156 -13.47 -3.45 0.53
CA VAL A 156 -12.01 -3.67 0.53
C VAL A 156 -11.41 -3.17 1.83
N GLY A 157 -10.56 -3.98 2.44
CA GLY A 157 -10.05 -3.81 3.80
C GLY A 157 -10.56 -4.97 4.68
N SER A 158 -10.97 -4.70 5.92
CA SER A 158 -11.35 -5.73 6.90
C SER A 158 -10.29 -6.84 6.94
N ASP A 159 -9.06 -6.44 7.26
CA ASP A 159 -7.88 -7.31 7.31
C ASP A 159 -7.53 -7.90 5.92
N TRP A 160 -7.55 -7.04 4.90
CA TRP A 160 -7.08 -7.35 3.55
C TRP A 160 -5.57 -7.64 3.54
N PHE A 161 -4.80 -6.84 4.27
CA PHE A 161 -3.38 -7.09 4.53
C PHE A 161 -3.16 -7.69 5.91
N HIS A 162 -2.16 -8.56 6.03
CA HIS A 162 -1.81 -9.16 7.30
C HIS A 162 -1.11 -8.19 8.26
N VAL A 163 -0.44 -7.17 7.73
CA VAL A 163 0.37 -6.22 8.52
C VAL A 163 0.16 -4.78 8.06
N GLU A 164 0.17 -3.88 9.03
CA GLU A 164 -0.04 -2.44 8.83
C GLU A 164 1.25 -1.75 8.40
N ASN A 165 2.39 -2.26 8.82
CA ASN A 165 3.62 -1.48 8.76
C ASN A 165 4.86 -2.30 8.40
N LEU A 166 5.91 -1.54 8.14
CA LEU A 166 7.20 -2.03 7.69
C LEU A 166 7.96 -2.90 8.71
N ARG A 167 7.50 -2.98 9.97
CA ARG A 167 8.00 -3.85 11.04
C ARG A 167 7.27 -5.20 11.09
N GLY A 168 6.21 -5.38 10.28
CA GLY A 168 5.42 -6.61 10.28
C GLY A 168 4.47 -6.69 11.48
N GLU A 169 3.84 -5.58 11.83
CA GLU A 169 2.92 -5.49 12.97
C GLU A 169 1.53 -5.06 12.52
N THR A 170 0.49 -5.43 13.28
CA THR A 170 -0.87 -4.91 13.14
C THR A 170 -0.97 -3.44 13.57
N VAL A 171 -2.15 -2.83 13.47
CA VAL A 171 -2.39 -1.42 13.88
C VAL A 171 -2.01 -1.18 15.34
N ARG A 172 -2.20 -2.18 16.21
CA ARG A 172 -1.86 -2.10 17.65
C ARG A 172 -0.45 -2.58 17.98
N GLY A 173 0.39 -2.85 16.99
CA GLY A 173 1.79 -3.23 17.19
C GLY A 173 2.00 -4.71 17.50
N THR A 174 0.99 -5.57 17.29
CA THR A 174 1.17 -7.03 17.45
C THR A 174 2.06 -7.55 16.32
N PRO A 175 3.24 -8.13 16.59
CA PRO A 175 4.10 -8.71 15.56
C PRO A 175 3.41 -9.89 14.88
N GLN A 176 3.66 -10.07 13.59
CA GLN A 176 3.07 -11.11 12.75
C GLN A 176 4.14 -11.77 11.88
N ASP A 177 3.93 -13.04 11.53
CA ASP A 177 4.79 -13.77 10.60
C ASP A 177 4.35 -13.52 9.15
N THR A 178 5.28 -13.00 8.34
CA THR A 178 4.95 -12.52 6.99
C THR A 178 5.69 -13.25 5.87
N ASP A 179 4.98 -13.59 4.79
CA ASP A 179 5.58 -14.07 3.54
C ASP A 179 6.07 -12.88 2.70
N GLY A 180 7.29 -12.42 3.01
CA GLY A 180 8.00 -11.43 2.22
C GLY A 180 8.03 -10.04 2.84
N ARG A 181 8.47 -9.06 2.05
CA ARG A 181 8.64 -7.68 2.51
C ARG A 181 7.34 -6.93 2.27
N TRP A 182 6.99 -6.03 3.20
CA TRP A 182 5.79 -5.16 3.12
C TRP A 182 5.54 -4.58 1.71
N ALA A 183 6.61 -4.13 1.03
CA ALA A 183 6.58 -3.68 -0.36
C ALA A 183 5.91 -4.65 -1.34
N LYS A 184 6.38 -5.91 -1.33
CA LYS A 184 5.87 -7.01 -2.16
C LYS A 184 4.44 -7.37 -1.76
N ILE A 185 4.17 -7.38 -0.44
CA ILE A 185 2.83 -7.65 0.11
C ILE A 185 1.81 -6.63 -0.42
N PHE A 186 2.15 -5.33 -0.33
CA PHE A 186 1.29 -4.26 -0.84
C PHE A 186 1.10 -4.36 -2.36
N GLU A 187 2.15 -4.61 -3.13
CA GLU A 187 2.07 -4.77 -4.59
C GLU A 187 1.14 -5.92 -4.98
N VAL A 188 1.29 -7.08 -4.33
CA VAL A 188 0.44 -8.26 -4.56
C VAL A 188 -1.01 -7.96 -4.22
N GLY A 189 -1.28 -7.41 -3.03
CA GLY A 189 -2.65 -7.11 -2.62
C GLY A 189 -3.31 -6.02 -3.47
N TYR A 190 -2.54 -5.04 -3.94
CA TYR A 190 -3.00 -4.04 -4.89
C TYR A 190 -3.43 -4.68 -6.22
N MET A 191 -2.56 -5.49 -6.82
CA MET A 191 -2.86 -6.13 -8.11
C MET A 191 -3.99 -7.16 -8.00
N ALA A 192 -4.07 -7.89 -6.89
CA ALA A 192 -5.17 -8.82 -6.61
C ALA A 192 -6.52 -8.08 -6.59
N CYS A 193 -6.57 -6.90 -5.94
CA CYS A 193 -7.76 -6.06 -5.92
C CYS A 193 -8.11 -5.50 -7.31
N VAL A 194 -7.11 -5.01 -8.07
CA VAL A 194 -7.31 -4.54 -9.45
C VAL A 194 -7.90 -5.64 -10.32
N ASN A 195 -7.33 -6.85 -10.28
CA ASN A 195 -7.81 -7.99 -11.07
C ASN A 195 -9.26 -8.37 -10.70
N ALA A 196 -9.61 -8.34 -9.42
CA ALA A 196 -10.98 -8.60 -8.96
C ALA A 196 -11.98 -7.55 -9.49
N VAL A 197 -11.64 -6.26 -9.38
CA VAL A 197 -12.48 -5.17 -9.92
C VAL A 197 -12.62 -5.28 -11.43
N ASP A 198 -11.52 -5.52 -12.15
CA ASP A 198 -11.52 -5.65 -13.61
C ASP A 198 -12.43 -6.81 -14.04
N ALA A 199 -12.32 -7.98 -13.40
CA ALA A 199 -13.15 -9.15 -13.70
C ALA A 199 -14.65 -8.91 -13.41
N MET A 200 -14.99 -8.31 -12.26
CA MET A 200 -16.38 -7.94 -11.95
C MET A 200 -16.93 -6.90 -12.92
N ARG A 201 -16.11 -5.93 -13.32
CA ARG A 201 -16.48 -4.89 -14.29
C ARG A 201 -16.84 -5.48 -15.64
N GLU A 202 -16.29 -6.62 -16.06
CA GLU A 202 -16.72 -7.23 -17.33
C GLU A 202 -18.22 -7.58 -17.35
N VAL A 203 -18.83 -7.79 -16.18
CA VAL A 203 -20.24 -8.15 -16.04
C VAL A 203 -21.12 -6.95 -15.75
N ALA A 204 -20.78 -6.13 -14.76
CA ALA A 204 -21.59 -4.99 -14.33
C ALA A 204 -20.74 -3.93 -13.61
N PRO A 205 -21.24 -2.69 -13.44
CA PRO A 205 -20.53 -1.67 -12.68
C PRO A 205 -20.18 -2.08 -11.25
N VAL A 206 -18.99 -1.69 -10.78
CA VAL A 206 -18.44 -2.06 -9.48
C VAL A 206 -18.35 -0.84 -8.57
N ARG A 207 -18.94 -0.92 -7.38
CA ARG A 207 -18.76 0.05 -6.30
C ARG A 207 -17.79 -0.52 -5.27
N VAL A 208 -16.59 0.05 -5.22
CA VAL A 208 -15.58 -0.27 -4.20
C VAL A 208 -15.76 0.67 -3.01
N LEU A 209 -15.81 0.12 -1.80
CA LEU A 209 -15.83 0.88 -0.56
C LEU A 209 -14.74 0.39 0.39
N TRP A 210 -14.07 1.32 1.07
CA TRP A 210 -13.11 0.97 2.11
C TRP A 210 -13.83 0.58 3.41
N VAL A 211 -13.41 -0.50 4.07
CA VAL A 211 -13.77 -0.84 5.45
C VAL A 211 -12.46 -1.13 6.18
N GLY A 212 -12.09 -0.33 7.18
CA GLY A 212 -10.79 -0.47 7.84
C GLY A 212 -10.72 -1.72 8.72
N GLY A 213 -9.63 -2.49 8.63
CA GLY A 213 -9.35 -3.62 9.51
C GLY A 213 -8.43 -3.25 10.68
N ASN A 214 -8.39 -4.11 11.70
CA ASN A 214 -7.48 -3.94 12.84
C ASN A 214 -6.02 -4.34 12.50
N HIS A 215 -5.82 -5.12 11.43
CA HIS A 215 -4.49 -5.46 10.90
C HIS A 215 -3.94 -4.39 9.95
N ASP A 216 -4.81 -3.66 9.24
CA ASP A 216 -4.40 -2.94 8.04
C ASP A 216 -5.03 -1.55 7.83
N TRP A 217 -5.59 -0.94 8.87
CA TRP A 217 -6.34 0.32 8.79
C TRP A 217 -5.77 1.35 7.79
N THR A 218 -4.52 1.76 7.98
CA THR A 218 -3.90 2.77 7.10
C THR A 218 -3.48 2.16 5.77
N THR A 219 -3.00 0.91 5.77
CA THR A 219 -2.52 0.23 4.56
C THR A 219 -3.65 -0.03 3.56
N SER A 220 -4.79 -0.55 4.02
CA SER A 220 -5.98 -0.73 3.20
C SER A 220 -6.60 0.61 2.78
N TRP A 221 -6.53 1.64 3.63
CA TRP A 221 -6.92 2.99 3.21
C TRP A 221 -6.07 3.49 2.03
N TYR A 222 -4.73 3.33 2.09
CA TYR A 222 -3.84 3.68 0.98
C TYR A 222 -4.14 2.86 -0.28
N LEU A 223 -4.41 1.56 -0.15
CA LEU A 223 -4.85 0.71 -1.25
C LEU A 223 -6.08 1.31 -1.95
N VAL A 224 -7.15 1.61 -1.19
CA VAL A 224 -8.39 2.15 -1.78
C VAL A 224 -8.19 3.55 -2.35
N ARG A 225 -7.29 4.37 -1.77
CA ARG A 225 -6.88 5.66 -2.36
C ARG A 225 -6.17 5.47 -3.69
N CYS A 226 -5.28 4.49 -3.82
CA CYS A 226 -4.64 4.14 -5.07
C CYS A 226 -5.67 3.66 -6.11
N LEU A 227 -6.60 2.78 -5.73
CA LEU A 227 -7.68 2.33 -6.61
C LEU A 227 -8.56 3.50 -7.08
N LYS A 228 -8.87 4.46 -6.20
CA LYS A 228 -9.62 5.67 -6.58
C LYS A 228 -8.89 6.47 -7.66
N SER A 229 -7.57 6.57 -7.58
CA SER A 229 -6.75 7.23 -8.61
C SER A 229 -6.68 6.42 -9.90
N HIS A 230 -6.54 5.09 -9.78
CA HIS A 230 -6.47 4.13 -10.90
C HIS A 230 -7.76 4.14 -11.73
N TYR A 231 -8.92 4.15 -11.08
CA TYR A 231 -10.23 4.09 -11.72
C TYR A 231 -10.90 5.46 -11.94
N ARG A 232 -10.20 6.58 -11.72
CA ARG A 232 -10.79 7.95 -11.72
C ARG A 232 -11.54 8.33 -13.02
N GLU A 233 -11.10 7.77 -14.15
CA GLU A 233 -11.64 8.02 -15.49
C GLU A 233 -12.28 6.75 -16.10
N VAL A 234 -12.44 5.70 -15.29
CA VAL A 234 -12.96 4.41 -15.75
C VAL A 234 -14.46 4.34 -15.52
N ALA A 235 -15.23 4.43 -16.60
CA ALA A 235 -16.69 4.30 -16.52
C ALA A 235 -17.09 2.95 -15.92
N GLY A 236 -18.12 2.93 -15.07
CA GLY A 236 -18.59 1.71 -14.41
C GLY A 236 -17.78 1.27 -13.19
N VAL A 237 -16.81 2.06 -12.71
CA VAL A 237 -16.17 1.81 -11.41
C VAL A 237 -16.31 3.06 -10.55
N THR A 238 -16.76 2.89 -9.31
CA THR A 238 -16.83 3.96 -8.31
C THR A 238 -16.07 3.54 -7.07
N VAL A 239 -15.19 4.40 -6.56
CA VAL A 239 -14.36 4.09 -5.39
C VAL A 239 -14.58 5.13 -4.29
N THR A 240 -15.03 4.67 -3.12
CA THR A 240 -15.23 5.49 -1.92
C THR A 240 -14.26 5.10 -0.80
N CYS A 241 -13.58 6.09 -0.23
CA CYS A 241 -12.55 5.95 0.81
C CYS A 241 -12.83 6.87 2.00
N GLN A 242 -14.11 7.04 2.35
CA GLN A 242 -14.49 7.86 3.51
C GLN A 242 -13.95 7.21 4.78
N PRO A 243 -13.31 7.96 5.69
CA PRO A 243 -12.78 7.41 6.92
C PRO A 243 -13.83 7.38 8.02
N THR A 244 -14.88 6.63 7.76
CA THR A 244 -15.96 6.39 8.69
C THR A 244 -15.91 4.92 9.10
N PRO A 245 -16.07 4.59 10.39
CA PRO A 245 -16.03 3.19 10.84
C PRO A 245 -17.19 2.36 10.29
N ARG A 246 -18.33 3.02 10.00
CA ARG A 246 -19.53 2.39 9.45
C ARG A 246 -19.87 2.96 8.09
N HIS A 247 -20.21 2.07 7.16
CA HIS A 247 -20.74 2.40 5.86
C HIS A 247 -22.16 1.89 5.71
N TYR A 248 -22.96 2.65 4.97
CA TYR A 248 -24.36 2.33 4.72
C TYR A 248 -24.62 2.35 3.22
N VAL A 249 -25.19 1.28 2.70
CA VAL A 249 -25.53 1.13 1.28
C VAL A 249 -26.99 0.71 1.16
N GLU A 250 -27.78 1.57 0.53
CA GLU A 250 -29.17 1.25 0.20
C GLU A 250 -29.25 0.55 -1.16
N TYR A 251 -30.02 -0.53 -1.23
CA TYR A 251 -30.34 -1.24 -2.45
C TYR A 251 -31.80 -1.71 -2.43
N GLY A 252 -32.64 -1.16 -3.30
CA GLY A 252 -34.07 -1.43 -3.31
C GLY A 252 -34.73 -1.05 -1.97
N ALA A 253 -35.29 -2.04 -1.27
CA ALA A 253 -35.88 -1.87 0.06
C ALA A 253 -34.94 -2.32 1.20
N THR A 254 -33.67 -2.61 0.89
CA THR A 254 -32.67 -3.14 1.82
C THR A 254 -31.62 -2.09 2.14
N LEU A 255 -31.27 -1.97 3.42
CA LEU A 255 -30.11 -1.21 3.90
C LEU A 255 -29.02 -2.20 4.35
N LEU A 256 -27.82 -2.08 3.77
CA LEU A 256 -26.64 -2.83 4.14
C LEU A 256 -25.77 -1.94 5.04
N GLY A 257 -25.43 -2.43 6.24
CA GLY A 257 -24.48 -1.80 7.15
C GLY A 257 -23.17 -2.57 7.15
N LEU A 258 -22.04 -1.89 6.91
CA LEU A 258 -20.72 -2.50 6.85
C LEU A 258 -19.80 -1.86 7.90
N THR A 259 -19.10 -2.70 8.66
CA THR A 259 -18.10 -2.34 9.68
C THR A 259 -17.14 -3.52 9.87
N HIS A 260 -15.94 -3.26 10.39
CA HIS A 260 -15.09 -4.34 10.88
C HIS A 260 -15.58 -4.80 12.27
N GLY A 261 -15.38 -6.08 12.56
CA GLY A 261 -15.98 -6.74 13.73
C GLY A 261 -15.37 -6.35 15.07
N ASP A 262 -14.17 -5.76 15.08
CA ASP A 262 -13.46 -5.33 16.28
C ASP A 262 -14.06 -4.07 16.93
N GLU A 263 -14.76 -3.25 16.16
CA GLU A 263 -15.41 -2.01 16.62
C GLU A 263 -16.80 -2.25 17.23
N GLU A 264 -17.37 -3.45 17.08
CA GLU A 264 -18.70 -3.77 17.61
C GLU A 264 -18.62 -4.50 18.94
N LYS A 265 -19.43 -4.07 19.93
CA LYS A 265 -19.63 -4.84 21.16
C LYS A 265 -20.36 -6.14 20.79
N HIS A 266 -19.72 -7.28 21.04
CA HIS A 266 -20.44 -8.54 21.16
C HIS A 266 -21.43 -8.43 22.33
N VAL A 267 -22.73 -8.51 22.03
CA VAL A 267 -23.81 -8.53 23.02
C VAL A 267 -23.95 -9.92 23.60
#